data_AF-A0A1C5WE59-F1
#
_entry.id   AF-A0A1C5WE59-F1
#
_cell.length_a   1.000
_cell.length_b   1.000
_cell.length_c   1.000
_cell.angle_alpha   90.00
_cell.angle_beta   90.00
_cell.angle_gamma   90.00
#
_symmetry.space_group_name_H-M   'P 1'
#
loop_
_entity.id
_entity.type
_entity.pdbx_description
1 polymer ?
#
loop_
_entity_poly.entity_id
_entity_poly.type
_entity_poly.pdbx_seq_one_letter_code
_entity_poly.pdbx_strand_id
1 'polypeptide(L)'
;MTGNSTFEYYNANRDGKNVGDCTVRAISVALDQDWDTTYWGLCWEGYLAADMPSGNPVWGKYLRRKGWRRYLPEYEDMTVQEFAHEHPYGVYLLALDTHIVCVFDGRIVDTWNSGGKTVLYYWMED
;
A
#
# COMPACT_ATOMS: atom_id res chain seq x y z
N MET A 1 17.80 19.89 -4.82
CA MET A 1 17.72 19.36 -3.45
C MET A 1 17.15 17.96 -3.60
N THR A 2 17.99 16.94 -3.49
CA THR A 2 17.60 15.53 -3.56
C THR A 2 16.86 15.19 -2.27
N GLY A 3 15.54 15.17 -2.30
CA GLY A 3 14.76 14.66 -1.18
C GLY A 3 15.12 13.19 -1.02
N ASN A 4 15.90 12.84 0.00
CA ASN A 4 16.04 11.45 0.39
C ASN A 4 14.63 10.96 0.73
N SER A 5 14.06 10.11 -0.12
CA SER A 5 12.86 9.36 0.23
C SER A 5 13.14 8.68 1.57
N THR A 6 12.35 9.04 2.58
CA THR A 6 12.62 8.68 3.97
C THR A 6 11.65 7.60 4.38
N PHE A 7 12.19 6.50 4.91
CA PHE A 7 11.39 5.51 5.59
C PHE A 7 10.79 6.13 6.86
N GLU A 8 9.49 5.95 7.04
CA GLU A 8 8.77 6.35 8.23
C GLU A 8 8.17 5.11 8.89
N TYR A 9 8.61 4.86 10.12
CA TYR A 9 8.02 3.79 10.91
C TYR A 9 6.61 4.18 11.33
N TYR A 10 5.62 3.40 10.90
CA TYR A 10 4.25 3.53 11.34
C TYR A 10 3.56 2.17 11.40
N ASN A 11 2.98 1.85 12.56
CA ASN A 11 2.19 0.64 12.73
C ASN A 11 0.72 0.99 12.92
N ALA A 12 -0.06 0.92 11.84
CA ALA A 12 -1.49 1.19 11.89
C ALA A 12 -2.29 0.12 12.67
N ASN A 13 -1.70 -1.05 12.97
CA ASN A 13 -2.38 -2.09 13.73
C ASN A 13 -2.84 -1.54 15.09
N ARG A 14 -4.14 -1.66 15.40
CA ARG A 14 -4.76 -1.08 16.61
C ARG A 14 -4.05 -1.46 17.93
N ASP A 15 -3.46 -2.67 17.97
CA ASP A 15 -2.79 -3.23 19.14
C ASP A 15 -1.25 -3.14 19.01
N GLY A 16 -0.74 -2.49 17.97
CA GLY A 16 0.69 -2.40 17.67
C GLY A 16 1.34 -3.74 17.32
N LYS A 17 0.54 -4.76 16.96
CA LYS A 17 1.06 -6.10 16.62
C LYS A 17 1.81 -6.09 15.30
N ASN A 18 2.78 -7.00 15.17
CA ASN A 18 3.50 -7.25 13.92
C ASN A 18 3.07 -8.62 13.38
N VAL A 19 2.09 -8.61 12.47
CA VAL A 19 1.43 -9.80 11.91
C VAL A 19 1.32 -9.66 10.38
N GLY A 20 0.72 -10.64 9.70
CA GLY A 20 0.50 -10.62 8.25
C GLY A 20 -0.64 -9.69 7.80
N ASP A 21 -0.63 -8.43 8.24
CA ASP A 21 -1.67 -7.43 7.99
C ASP A 21 -1.20 -6.25 7.13
N CYS A 22 -0.10 -6.39 6.38
CA CYS A 22 0.45 -5.34 5.53
C CYS A 22 -0.59 -4.74 4.58
N THR A 23 -1.47 -5.57 4.00
CA THR A 23 -2.59 -5.10 3.17
C THR A 23 -3.51 -4.16 3.92
N VAL A 24 -3.84 -4.47 5.17
CA VAL A 24 -4.71 -3.62 5.99
C VAL A 24 -3.99 -2.32 6.33
N ARG A 25 -2.75 -2.41 6.83
CA ARG A 25 -1.98 -1.23 7.28
C ARG A 25 -1.65 -0.28 6.14
N ALA A 26 -1.23 -0.78 4.99
CA ALA A 26 -0.90 0.07 3.86
C ALA A 26 -2.16 0.79 3.35
N ILE A 27 -3.27 0.07 3.18
CA ILE A 27 -4.53 0.65 2.70
C ILE A 27 -5.13 1.62 3.72
N SER A 28 -5.00 1.36 5.02
CA SER A 28 -5.50 2.26 6.06
C SER A 28 -4.78 3.61 6.01
N VAL A 29 -3.46 3.61 5.84
CA VAL A 29 -2.68 4.84 5.60
C VAL A 29 -3.12 5.53 4.32
N ALA A 30 -3.22 4.77 3.22
CA ALA A 30 -3.50 5.34 1.90
C ALA A 30 -4.87 6.02 1.79
N LEU A 31 -5.86 5.51 2.53
CA LEU A 31 -7.24 6.01 2.49
C LEU A 31 -7.58 6.97 3.64
N ASP A 32 -6.62 7.28 4.52
CA ASP A 32 -6.84 8.02 5.77
C ASP A 32 -7.97 7.37 6.62
N GLN A 33 -7.84 6.07 6.86
CA GLN A 33 -8.80 5.27 7.63
C GLN A 33 -8.09 4.55 8.77
N ASP A 34 -8.83 4.23 9.82
CA ASP A 34 -8.31 3.33 10.85
C ASP A 34 -8.21 1.88 10.34
N TRP A 35 -7.44 1.08 11.06
CA TRP A 35 -7.19 -0.33 10.72
C TRP A 35 -8.47 -1.17 10.70
N ASP A 36 -9.46 -0.85 11.54
CA ASP A 36 -10.67 -1.64 11.76
C ASP A 36 -11.63 -1.45 10.60
N THR A 37 -11.84 -0.20 10.22
CA THR A 37 -12.60 0.22 9.05
C THR A 37 -12.02 -0.46 7.80
N THR A 38 -10.70 -0.47 7.68
CA THR A 38 -10.01 -1.10 6.54
C THR A 38 -10.14 -2.62 6.57
N TYR A 39 -9.91 -3.25 7.72
CA TYR A 39 -10.02 -4.70 7.91
C TYR A 39 -11.43 -5.20 7.57
N TRP A 40 -12.47 -4.56 8.13
CA TRP A 40 -13.86 -4.93 7.86
C TRP A 40 -14.24 -4.71 6.41
N GLY A 41 -13.79 -3.62 5.79
CA GLY A 41 -14.00 -3.37 4.36
C GLY A 41 -13.42 -4.49 3.49
N LEU A 42 -12.17 -4.89 3.75
CA LEU A 42 -11.52 -5.98 3.01
C LEU A 42 -12.17 -7.34 3.27
N CYS A 43 -12.57 -7.62 4.51
CA CYS A 43 -13.30 -8.85 4.86
C CYS A 43 -14.64 -8.93 4.15
N TRP A 44 -15.36 -7.81 4.03
CA TRP A 44 -16.61 -7.74 3.28
C TRP A 44 -16.39 -7.99 1.78
N GLU A 45 -15.37 -7.38 1.19
CA GLU A 45 -15.01 -7.65 -0.21
C GLU A 45 -14.59 -9.10 -0.45
N GLY A 46 -13.83 -9.69 0.48
CA GLY A 46 -13.43 -11.08 0.44
C GLY A 46 -14.64 -12.01 0.51
N TYR A 47 -15.59 -11.74 1.41
CA TYR A 47 -16.85 -12.46 1.49
C TYR A 47 -17.63 -12.40 0.16
N LEU A 48 -17.77 -11.21 -0.43
CA LEU A 48 -18.45 -11.05 -1.72
C LEU A 48 -17.73 -11.74 -2.89
N ALA A 49 -16.41 -11.91 -2.79
CA ALA A 49 -15.59 -12.59 -3.79
C ALA A 49 -15.40 -14.09 -3.54
N ALA A 50 -15.81 -14.59 -2.35
CA ALA A 50 -15.44 -15.90 -1.83
C ALA A 50 -13.91 -16.14 -1.85
N ASP A 51 -13.13 -15.13 -1.48
CA ASP A 51 -11.66 -15.12 -1.52
C ASP A 51 -11.07 -14.40 -0.29
N MET A 52 -9.77 -14.54 -0.07
CA MET A 52 -9.07 -13.99 1.09
C MET A 52 -9.01 -12.45 1.05
N PRO A 53 -9.21 -11.75 2.19
CA PRO A 53 -9.18 -10.28 2.25
C PRO A 53 -7.87 -9.66 1.77
N SER A 54 -6.75 -10.37 1.94
CA SER A 54 -5.41 -9.97 1.50
C SER A 54 -5.10 -10.31 0.04
N GLY A 55 -5.99 -11.01 -0.66
CA GLY A 55 -5.78 -11.39 -2.07
C GLY A 55 -5.80 -10.18 -3.01
N ASN A 56 -4.86 -10.13 -3.95
CA ASN A 56 -4.76 -9.07 -4.98
C ASN A 56 -6.08 -8.76 -5.71
N PRO A 57 -6.88 -9.77 -6.11
CA PRO A 57 -8.18 -9.50 -6.73
C PRO A 57 -9.16 -8.78 -5.79
N VAL A 58 -9.13 -9.10 -4.50
CA VAL A 58 -10.05 -8.61 -3.47
C VAL A 58 -9.74 -7.17 -3.10
N TRP A 59 -8.54 -6.88 -2.61
CA TRP A 59 -8.19 -5.52 -2.21
C TRP A 59 -8.12 -4.57 -3.42
N GLY A 60 -7.78 -5.07 -4.62
CA GLY A 60 -7.91 -4.29 -5.84
C GLY A 60 -9.36 -3.92 -6.17
N LYS A 61 -10.35 -4.77 -5.84
CA LYS A 61 -11.78 -4.45 -5.99
C LYS A 61 -12.24 -3.42 -4.96
N TYR A 62 -11.74 -3.53 -3.72
CA TYR A 62 -11.96 -2.55 -2.67
C TYR A 62 -11.51 -1.14 -3.11
N LEU A 63 -10.28 -1.03 -3.63
CA LEU A 63 -9.71 0.22 -4.11
C LEU A 63 -10.48 0.81 -5.30
N ARG A 64 -10.83 -0.01 -6.31
CA ARG A 64 -11.64 0.45 -7.46
C ARG A 64 -12.97 1.06 -7.05
N ARG A 65 -13.64 0.52 -6.03
CA ARG A 65 -14.91 1.06 -5.51
C ARG A 65 -14.74 2.43 -4.85
N LYS A 66 -13.52 2.79 -4.48
CA LYS A 66 -13.14 4.10 -3.92
C LYS A 66 -12.51 5.02 -4.96
N GLY A 67 -12.60 4.70 -6.25
CA GLY A 67 -12.09 5.55 -7.33
C GLY A 67 -10.61 5.37 -7.65
N TRP A 68 -9.88 4.51 -6.93
CA TRP A 68 -8.46 4.27 -7.19
C TRP A 68 -8.24 3.44 -8.44
N ARG A 69 -7.15 3.70 -9.15
CA ARG A 69 -6.74 2.99 -10.37
C ARG A 69 -5.37 2.37 -10.24
N ARG A 70 -5.18 1.30 -11.02
CA ARG A 70 -3.95 0.52 -11.05
C ARG A 70 -3.09 0.91 -12.26
N TYR A 71 -1.81 1.08 -12.02
CA TYR A 71 -0.79 1.44 -13.00
C TYR A 71 0.42 0.52 -12.88
N LEU A 72 1.25 0.49 -13.93
CA LEU A 72 2.54 -0.20 -13.94
C LEU A 72 3.67 0.80 -13.67
N PRO A 73 4.79 0.38 -13.05
CA PRO A 73 5.96 1.24 -12.93
C PRO A 73 6.48 1.66 -14.31
N GLU A 74 7.20 2.78 -14.36
CA GLU A 74 7.71 3.33 -15.63
C GLU A 74 8.71 2.40 -16.32
N TYR A 75 9.48 1.65 -15.53
CA TYR A 75 10.46 0.67 -16.02
C TYR A 75 10.48 -0.60 -15.16
N GLU A 76 10.98 -1.68 -15.75
CA GLU A 76 11.19 -2.95 -15.06
C GLU A 76 12.18 -2.80 -13.90
N ASP A 77 12.01 -3.59 -12.85
CA ASP A 77 12.88 -3.62 -11.66
C ASP A 77 12.93 -2.31 -10.83
N MET A 78 12.07 -1.32 -11.10
CA MET A 78 11.93 -0.12 -10.26
C MET A 78 11.73 -0.49 -8.80
N THR A 79 12.57 0.06 -7.92
CA THR A 79 12.51 -0.16 -6.48
C THR A 79 11.51 0.78 -5.80
N VAL A 80 11.04 0.41 -4.62
CA VAL A 80 10.19 1.28 -3.77
C VAL A 80 10.89 2.61 -3.45
N GLN A 81 12.22 2.58 -3.23
CA GLN A 81 13.00 3.78 -2.93
C GLN A 81 13.06 4.75 -4.11
N GLU A 82 13.28 4.23 -5.33
CA GLU A 82 13.27 4.99 -6.58
C GLU A 82 11.88 5.57 -6.84
N PHE A 83 10.83 4.74 -6.73
CA PHE A 83 9.45 5.18 -6.85
C PHE A 83 9.16 6.36 -5.90
N ALA A 84 9.52 6.23 -4.62
CA ALA A 84 9.29 7.28 -3.64
C ALA A 84 10.08 8.57 -3.92
N HIS A 85 11.26 8.47 -4.55
CA HIS A 85 12.06 9.63 -4.94
C HIS A 85 11.48 10.34 -6.18
N GLU A 86 11.00 9.58 -7.15
CA GLU A 86 10.38 10.10 -8.39
C GLU A 86 8.97 10.67 -8.14
N HIS A 87 8.28 10.19 -7.09
CA HIS A 87 6.96 10.62 -6.66
C HIS A 87 6.99 11.32 -5.28
N PRO A 88 7.52 12.56 -5.18
CA PRO A 88 7.67 13.27 -3.90
C PRO A 88 6.36 13.76 -3.28
N TYR A 89 5.25 13.69 -4.03
CA TYR A 89 3.92 14.13 -3.58
C TYR A 89 2.87 13.11 -4.01
N GLY A 90 1.80 12.99 -3.23
CA GLY A 90 0.68 12.08 -3.49
C GLY A 90 0.72 10.82 -2.65
N VAL A 91 -0.32 10.00 -2.80
CA VAL A 91 -0.50 8.76 -2.03
C VAL A 91 -0.59 7.58 -2.98
N TYR A 92 0.30 6.62 -2.77
CA TYR A 92 0.46 5.46 -3.64
C TYR A 92 0.48 4.17 -2.84
N LEU A 93 -0.18 3.14 -3.35
CA LEU A 93 -0.10 1.78 -2.81
C LEU A 93 0.70 0.89 -3.76
N LEU A 94 1.89 0.46 -3.34
CA LEU A 94 2.79 -0.34 -4.16
C LEU A 94 2.60 -1.82 -3.82
N ALA A 95 2.23 -2.62 -4.81
CA ALA A 95 2.20 -4.07 -4.68
C ALA A 95 3.56 -4.66 -5.03
N LEU A 96 4.06 -5.50 -4.14
CA LEU A 96 5.32 -6.24 -4.25
C LEU A 96 4.99 -7.75 -4.26
N ASP A 97 5.99 -8.62 -4.37
CA ASP A 97 5.79 -10.08 -4.43
C ASP A 97 5.02 -10.65 -3.21
N THR A 98 5.51 -10.33 -2.00
CA THR A 98 4.94 -10.83 -0.73
C THR A 98 4.47 -9.73 0.20
N HIS A 99 4.40 -8.49 -0.28
CA HIS A 99 4.15 -7.31 0.54
C HIS A 99 3.43 -6.21 -0.23
N ILE A 100 2.83 -5.29 0.51
CA ILE A 100 2.24 -4.06 -0.01
C ILE A 100 2.62 -2.94 0.93
N VAL A 101 2.97 -1.78 0.36
CA VAL A 101 3.46 -0.63 1.12
C VAL A 101 2.80 0.65 0.61
N CYS A 102 2.55 1.58 1.53
CA CYS A 102 2.09 2.91 1.19
C CYS A 102 3.30 3.84 1.01
N VAL A 103 3.33 4.57 -0.10
CA VAL A 103 4.17 5.76 -0.26
C VAL A 103 3.28 6.99 -0.09
N PHE A 104 3.59 7.83 0.89
CA PHE A 104 2.84 9.05 1.18
C PHE A 104 3.79 10.25 1.11
N ASP A 105 3.61 11.11 0.11
CA ASP A 105 4.45 12.27 -0.17
C ASP A 105 5.95 11.91 -0.14
N GLY A 106 6.33 10.91 -0.95
CA GLY A 106 7.71 10.41 -1.06
C GLY A 106 8.26 9.66 0.17
N ARG A 107 7.43 9.41 1.19
CA ARG A 107 7.83 8.64 2.39
C ARG A 107 7.33 7.21 2.29
N ILE A 108 8.18 6.24 2.62
CA ILE A 108 7.81 4.82 2.69
C ILE A 108 7.24 4.58 4.09
N VAL A 109 5.92 4.41 4.20
CA VAL A 109 5.20 4.31 5.49
C VAL A 109 4.90 2.85 5.79
N ASP A 110 5.63 2.26 6.76
CA ASP A 110 5.48 0.84 7.11
C ASP A 110 6.14 0.50 8.46
N THR A 111 6.09 -0.76 8.88
CA THR A 111 6.77 -1.27 10.08
C THR A 111 8.23 -1.66 9.83
N TRP A 112 8.69 -1.68 8.57
CA TRP A 112 10.08 -1.94 8.19
C TRP A 112 10.40 -1.29 6.84
N ASN A 113 11.68 -1.02 6.58
CA ASN A 113 12.09 -0.35 5.36
C ASN A 113 12.11 -1.31 4.17
N SER A 114 11.09 -1.25 3.32
CA SER A 114 10.97 -2.03 2.08
C SER A 114 11.57 -1.37 0.84
N GLY A 115 12.38 -0.31 1.00
CA GLY A 115 12.90 0.51 -0.11
C GLY A 115 13.61 -0.27 -1.22
N GLY A 116 14.31 -1.35 -0.89
CA GLY A 116 15.02 -2.18 -1.88
C GLY A 116 14.18 -3.25 -2.58
N LYS A 117 12.86 -3.28 -2.38
CA LYS A 117 11.96 -4.24 -3.05
C LYS A 117 11.47 -3.69 -4.39
N THR A 118 11.26 -4.58 -5.35
CA THR A 118 10.74 -4.25 -6.68
C THR A 118 9.23 -4.01 -6.66
N VAL A 119 8.80 -2.93 -7.33
CA VAL A 119 7.40 -2.59 -7.53
C VAL A 119 6.84 -3.39 -8.69
N LEU A 120 5.78 -4.16 -8.46
CA LEU A 120 5.10 -4.94 -9.52
C LEU A 120 4.03 -4.12 -10.24
N TYR A 121 3.26 -3.37 -9.46
CA TYR A 121 2.26 -2.41 -9.91
C TYR A 121 1.90 -1.51 -8.74
N TYR A 122 1.28 -0.37 -9.01
CA TYR A 122 0.84 0.54 -7.97
C TYR A 122 -0.59 1.01 -8.17
N TRP A 123 -1.16 1.58 -7.12
CA TRP A 123 -2.46 2.24 -7.14
C TRP A 123 -2.35 3.69 -6.67
N MET A 124 -3.18 4.56 -7.24
CA MET A 124 -3.38 5.94 -6.79
C MET A 124 -4.83 6.37 -7.02
N GLU A 125 -5.26 7.44 -6.36
CA GLU A 125 -6.49 8.15 -6.69
C GLU A 125 -6.30 8.89 -8.03
N ASP A 126 -7.36 8.89 -8.85
CA ASP A 126 -7.41 9.57 -10.15
C ASP A 126 -7.78 11.05 -10.02
#